data_AF-A0A319E2Z4-F1
#
_entry.id   AF-A0A319E2Z4-F1
#
_cell.length_a   1.000
_cell.length_b   1.000
_cell.length_c   1.000
_cell.angle_alpha   90.00
_cell.angle_beta   90.00
_cell.angle_gamma   90.00
#
_symmetry.space_group_name_H-M   'P 1'
#
loop_
_entity.id
_entity.type
_entity.pdbx_description
1 polymer ?
#
loop_
_entity_poly.entity_id
_entity_poly.type
_entity_poly.pdbx_seq_one_letter_code
_entity_poly.pdbx_strand_id
1 'polypeptide(L)'
;MPTLSGLYTSFSGRTLAIDEANRLTLLSKEGQPSSSNKLRADGEFWLCCDDGLIGKFGNPTKVTLHVEDEEYHVWVEPRGFSNGENEYGLIPIVSGGEYSNRFLAVNDDLDRLEIVDSWTREAKFRCVE
;
A
#
# COMPACT_ATOMS: atom_id res chain seq x y z
N MET A 1 -3.42 -14.77 12.37
CA MET A 1 -2.37 -13.73 12.36
C MET A 1 -2.80 -12.66 11.38
N PRO A 2 -2.56 -11.36 11.63
CA PRO A 2 -2.72 -10.34 10.60
C PRO A 2 -1.88 -10.74 9.39
N THR A 3 -2.48 -10.86 8.22
CA THR A 3 -1.72 -11.04 6.98
C THR A 3 -1.35 -9.66 6.46
N LEU A 4 -0.05 -9.40 6.32
CA LEU A 4 0.47 -8.22 5.61
C LEU A 4 0.55 -8.48 4.09
N SER A 5 -0.01 -9.61 3.63
CA SER A 5 -0.08 -10.08 2.24
C SER A 5 -1.53 -10.10 1.80
N GLY A 6 -1.84 -9.48 0.66
CA GLY A 6 -3.20 -9.38 0.15
C GLY A 6 -3.43 -8.12 -0.68
N LEU A 7 -4.71 -7.81 -0.90
CA LEU A 7 -5.17 -6.60 -1.55
C LEU A 7 -5.28 -5.48 -0.51
N TYR A 8 -4.52 -4.41 -0.72
CA TYR A 8 -4.62 -3.24 0.13
C TYR A 8 -5.76 -2.36 -0.36
N THR A 9 -6.82 -2.26 0.43
CA THR A 9 -8.05 -1.53 0.07
C THR A 9 -8.32 -0.43 1.08
N SER A 10 -8.56 0.79 0.57
CA SER A 10 -8.87 1.97 1.38
C SER A 10 -10.26 1.85 2.02
N PHE A 11 -10.53 2.69 3.02
CA PHE A 11 -11.87 2.79 3.62
C PHE A 11 -12.92 3.45 2.72
N SER A 12 -12.52 3.99 1.57
CA SER A 12 -13.42 4.39 0.48
C SER A 12 -13.71 3.24 -0.51
N GLY A 13 -13.10 2.07 -0.30
CA GLY A 13 -13.30 0.88 -1.15
C GLY A 13 -12.40 0.83 -2.37
N ARG A 14 -11.35 1.67 -2.41
CA ARG A 14 -10.40 1.71 -3.54
C ARG A 14 -9.22 0.81 -3.26
N THR A 15 -8.92 -0.07 -4.21
CA THR A 15 -7.84 -1.05 -4.09
C THR A 15 -6.57 -0.56 -4.77
N LEU A 16 -5.44 -0.75 -4.10
CA LEU A 16 -4.12 -0.52 -4.69
C LEU A 16 -3.84 -1.56 -5.76
N ALA A 17 -3.15 -1.14 -6.81
CA ALA A 17 -2.71 -1.99 -7.91
C ALA A 17 -1.22 -1.76 -8.19
N ILE A 18 -0.68 -2.61 -9.05
CA ILE A 18 0.71 -2.58 -9.49
C ILE A 18 0.67 -2.56 -11.02
N ASP A 19 1.39 -1.63 -11.64
CA ASP A 19 1.54 -1.61 -13.09
C ASP A 19 2.67 -2.53 -13.57
N GLU A 20 2.91 -2.58 -14.88
CA GLU A 20 3.95 -3.42 -15.49
C GLU A 20 5.38 -3.05 -15.07
N ALA A 21 5.58 -1.85 -14.49
CA ALA A 21 6.86 -1.34 -14.01
C ALA A 21 7.02 -1.46 -12.48
N ASN A 22 6.17 -2.26 -11.81
CA ASN A 22 6.10 -2.39 -10.35
C ASN A 22 5.75 -1.09 -9.61
N ARG A 23 5.07 -0.16 -10.29
CA ARG A 23 4.63 1.09 -9.67
C ARG A 23 3.29 0.90 -8.98
N LEU A 24 3.20 1.42 -7.76
CA LEU A 24 1.98 1.44 -6.98
C LEU A 24 1.00 2.46 -7.59
N THR A 25 -0.17 1.97 -7.95
CA THR A 25 -1.24 2.74 -8.58
C THR A 25 -2.57 2.46 -7.89
N LEU A 26 -3.64 3.15 -8.32
CA LEU A 26 -5.00 2.76 -7.98
C LEU A 26 -5.55 1.85 -9.06
N LEU A 27 -6.25 0.79 -8.63
CA LEU A 27 -7.12 0.07 -9.52
C LEU A 27 -8.22 1.01 -10.04
N SER A 28 -8.54 0.90 -11.33
CA SER A 28 -9.66 1.66 -11.92
C SER A 28 -10.96 1.35 -11.20
N LYS A 29 -11.89 2.30 -11.17
CA LYS A 29 -13.17 2.16 -10.44
C LYS A 29 -14.00 0.98 -10.95
N GLU A 30 -13.87 0.63 -12.22
CA GLU A 30 -14.53 -0.52 -12.87
C GLU A 30 -13.66 -1.78 -12.85
N GLY A 31 -12.40 -1.67 -12.45
CA GLY A 31 -11.44 -2.76 -12.41
C GLY A 31 -11.80 -3.79 -11.33
N GLN A 32 -11.72 -5.06 -11.68
CA GLN A 32 -11.84 -6.14 -10.72
C GLN A 32 -10.44 -6.47 -10.17
N PRO A 33 -10.25 -6.51 -8.84
CA PRO A 33 -8.98 -6.92 -8.26
C PRO A 33 -8.62 -8.33 -8.71
N SER A 34 -7.35 -8.57 -8.96
CA SER A 34 -6.82 -9.88 -9.34
C SER A 34 -5.60 -10.24 -8.50
N SER A 35 -5.14 -11.48 -8.63
CA SER A 35 -3.95 -11.94 -7.90
C SER A 35 -2.69 -11.13 -8.21
N SER A 36 -2.60 -10.52 -9.40
CA SER A 36 -1.46 -9.66 -9.76
C SER A 36 -1.45 -8.31 -9.04
N ASN A 37 -2.56 -7.95 -8.38
CA ASN A 37 -2.65 -6.74 -7.55
C ASN A 37 -2.29 -7.00 -6.09
N LYS A 38 -2.00 -8.26 -5.71
CA LYS A 38 -1.61 -8.58 -4.34
C LYS A 38 -0.26 -7.96 -4.02
N LEU A 39 -0.21 -7.35 -2.85
CA LEU A 39 0.96 -6.74 -2.26
C LEU A 39 1.29 -7.48 -0.98
N ARG A 40 2.54 -7.38 -0.55
CA ARG A 40 2.97 -7.90 0.75
C ARG A 40 3.98 -6.99 1.41
N ALA A 41 4.00 -6.98 2.74
CA ALA A 41 5.16 -6.46 3.45
C ALA A 41 6.31 -7.49 3.41
N ASP A 42 7.54 -7.02 3.19
CA ASP A 42 8.75 -7.82 3.39
C ASP A 42 9.13 -7.93 4.88
N GLY A 43 10.29 -8.52 5.17
CA GLY A 43 10.78 -8.70 6.56
C GLY A 43 11.12 -7.39 7.29
N GLU A 44 11.26 -6.29 6.55
CA GLU A 44 11.54 -4.94 7.08
C GLU A 44 10.32 -4.02 6.97
N PHE A 45 9.16 -4.61 6.65
CA PHE A 45 7.87 -3.93 6.48
C PHE A 45 7.79 -3.00 5.25
N TRP A 46 8.68 -3.16 4.26
CA TRP A 46 8.50 -2.48 2.98
C TRP A 46 7.40 -3.15 2.17
N LEU A 47 6.55 -2.33 1.56
CA LEU A 47 5.50 -2.79 0.65
C LEU A 47 6.13 -3.27 -0.66
N CYS A 48 5.79 -4.49 -1.05
CA CYS A 48 6.36 -5.19 -2.20
C CYS A 48 5.26 -5.86 -3.02
N CYS A 49 5.58 -6.19 -4.27
CA CYS A 49 4.77 -7.11 -5.07
C CYS A 49 4.71 -8.46 -4.36
N ASP A 50 3.51 -9.06 -4.26
CA ASP A 50 3.38 -10.42 -3.73
C ASP A 50 3.93 -11.42 -4.75
N ASP A 51 4.99 -12.14 -4.36
CA ASP A 51 5.65 -13.16 -5.17
C ASP A 51 5.03 -14.56 -4.99
N GLY A 52 3.96 -14.68 -4.20
CA GLY A 52 3.26 -15.93 -3.90
C GLY A 52 4.02 -16.84 -2.92
N LEU A 53 5.14 -16.38 -2.36
CA LEU A 53 6.00 -17.15 -1.47
C LEU A 53 5.86 -16.67 -0.03
N ILE A 54 5.85 -17.57 0.94
CA ILE A 54 5.60 -17.21 2.34
C ILE A 54 6.91 -16.94 3.08
N GLY A 55 6.95 -15.84 3.84
CA GLY A 55 8.03 -15.55 4.80
C GLY A 55 9.41 -15.48 4.13
N LYS A 56 10.38 -16.23 4.69
CA LYS A 56 11.79 -16.24 4.27
C LYS A 56 12.07 -16.90 2.91
N PHE A 57 11.07 -17.50 2.28
CA PHE A 57 11.23 -18.23 1.03
C PHE A 57 11.00 -17.35 -0.21
N GLY A 58 10.48 -16.14 -0.01
CA GLY A 58 10.31 -15.13 -1.06
C GLY A 58 11.41 -14.07 -1.01
N ASN A 59 11.56 -13.37 -2.13
CA ASN A 59 12.38 -12.16 -2.24
C ASN A 59 11.56 -11.10 -2.98
N PRO A 60 10.50 -10.58 -2.34
CA PRO A 60 9.52 -9.77 -3.03
C PRO A 60 10.13 -8.42 -3.40
N THR A 61 9.76 -7.92 -4.57
CA THR A 61 10.31 -6.65 -5.10
C THR A 61 9.54 -5.48 -4.52
N LYS A 62 10.22 -4.50 -3.91
CA LYS A 62 9.59 -3.27 -3.40
C LYS A 62 8.85 -2.56 -4.52
N VAL A 63 7.63 -2.12 -4.24
CA VAL A 63 6.94 -1.22 -5.16
C VAL A 63 7.57 0.16 -5.12
N THR A 64 7.43 0.89 -6.22
CA THR A 64 7.75 2.32 -6.28
C THR A 64 6.45 3.12 -6.37
N LEU A 65 6.37 4.22 -5.65
CA LEU A 65 5.26 5.17 -5.75
C LEU A 65 5.79 6.44 -6.41
N HIS A 66 5.07 6.95 -7.41
CA HIS A 66 5.36 8.25 -8.03
C HIS A 66 4.28 9.26 -7.68
N VAL A 67 4.66 10.31 -6.97
CA VAL A 67 3.80 11.45 -6.60
C VAL A 67 4.62 12.73 -6.77
N GLU A 68 4.08 13.72 -7.47
CA GLU A 68 4.71 15.05 -7.64
C GLU A 68 6.17 15.00 -8.14
N ASP A 69 6.44 14.16 -9.15
CA ASP A 69 7.77 13.94 -9.73
C ASP A 69 8.83 13.32 -8.79
N GLU A 70 8.43 12.90 -7.59
CA GLU A 70 9.27 12.17 -6.65
C GLU A 70 8.94 10.66 -6.62
N GLU A 71 9.97 9.87 -6.33
CA GLU A 71 9.87 8.42 -6.16
C GLU A 71 10.02 8.03 -4.68
N TYR A 72 9.10 7.18 -4.22
CA TYR A 72 9.03 6.71 -2.85
C TYR A 72 9.01 5.19 -2.80
N HIS A 73 9.63 4.64 -1.76
CA HIS A 73 9.25 3.33 -1.22
C HIS A 73 8.18 3.52 -0.14
N VAL A 74 7.37 2.50 0.08
CA VAL A 74 6.26 2.58 1.02
C VAL A 74 6.51 1.63 2.19
N TRP A 75 6.49 2.16 3.41
CA TRP A 75 6.60 1.39 4.64
C TRP A 75 5.20 1.08 5.20
N VAL A 76 4.97 -0.16 5.65
CA VAL A 76 3.66 -0.61 6.15
C VAL A 76 3.64 -0.58 7.66
N GLU A 77 2.73 0.19 8.24
CA GLU A 77 2.64 0.38 9.70
C GLU A 77 1.24 -0.01 10.21
N PRO A 78 1.14 -1.03 11.09
CA PRO A 78 -0.10 -1.29 11.81
C PRO A 78 -0.45 -0.10 12.72
N ARG A 79 -1.65 0.45 12.54
CA ARG A 79 -2.07 1.71 13.21
C ARG A 79 -3.38 1.61 13.97
N GLY A 80 -4.23 0.65 13.65
CA GLY A 80 -5.52 0.52 14.29
C GLY A 80 -6.15 -0.85 14.09
N PHE A 81 -7.35 -1.00 14.65
CA PHE A 81 -8.14 -2.21 14.54
C PHE A 81 -9.62 -1.84 14.63
N SER A 82 -10.42 -2.27 13.66
CA SER A 82 -11.88 -2.06 13.65
C SER A 82 -12.59 -3.15 12.87
N ASN A 83 -13.84 -3.44 13.24
CA ASN A 83 -14.69 -4.46 12.61
C ASN A 83 -14.01 -5.84 12.50
N GLY A 84 -13.13 -6.19 13.45
CA GLY A 84 -12.41 -7.47 13.44
C GLY A 84 -11.14 -7.49 12.58
N GLU A 85 -10.76 -6.39 11.95
CA GLU A 85 -9.66 -6.30 10.98
C GLU A 85 -8.64 -5.23 11.38
N ASN A 86 -7.36 -5.46 11.01
CA ASN A 86 -6.29 -4.49 11.26
C ASN A 86 -6.34 -3.35 10.23
N GLU A 87 -5.99 -2.15 10.67
CA GLU A 87 -5.85 -0.96 9.86
C GLU A 87 -4.37 -0.61 9.73
N TYR A 88 -3.95 -0.30 8.52
CA TYR A 88 -2.57 0.03 8.19
C TYR A 88 -2.46 1.47 7.71
N GLY A 89 -1.44 2.16 8.18
CA GLY A 89 -0.89 3.34 7.55
C GLY A 89 0.19 2.93 6.57
N LEU A 90 0.22 3.57 5.41
CA LEU A 90 1.25 3.38 4.40
C LEU A 90 2.09 4.64 4.35
N ILE A 91 3.38 4.57 4.67
CA ILE A 91 4.26 5.73 4.83
C ILE A 91 5.21 5.82 3.64
N PRO A 92 5.05 6.80 2.75
CA PRO A 92 6.00 7.07 1.68
C PRO A 92 7.32 7.60 2.24
N ILE A 93 8.43 7.02 1.79
CA ILE A 93 9.80 7.37 2.18
C ILE A 93 10.63 7.43 0.90
N VAL A 94 11.23 8.60 0.63
CA VAL A 94 12.18 8.76 -0.48
C VAL A 94 13.41 7.88 -0.25
N SER A 95 14.09 7.46 -1.31
CA SER A 95 15.29 6.62 -1.17
C SER A 95 16.36 7.31 -0.30
N GLY A 96 16.79 6.63 0.77
CA GLY A 96 17.72 7.17 1.77
C GLY A 96 17.12 8.23 2.71
N GLY A 97 15.82 8.50 2.61
CA GLY A 97 15.10 9.42 3.48
C GLY A 97 14.75 8.83 4.84
N GLU A 98 14.38 9.71 5.76
CA GLU A 98 13.89 9.35 7.09
C GLU A 98 12.38 9.11 7.10
N TYR A 99 11.91 8.40 8.12
CA TYR A 99 10.48 8.25 8.39
C TYR A 99 9.81 9.62 8.56
N SER A 100 8.74 9.87 7.79
CA SER A 100 8.13 11.21 7.71
C SER A 100 6.83 11.37 8.50
N ASN A 101 6.24 10.28 9.03
CA ASN A 101 4.89 10.26 9.63
C ASN A 101 3.81 10.90 8.72
N ARG A 102 4.05 10.91 7.39
CA ARG A 102 3.08 11.24 6.35
C ARG A 102 2.53 9.95 5.76
N PHE A 103 1.34 10.01 5.19
CA PHE A 103 0.62 8.82 4.77
C PHE A 103 0.24 8.90 3.30
N LEU A 104 0.34 7.77 2.62
CA LEU A 104 -0.35 7.55 1.35
C LEU A 104 -1.85 7.59 1.62
N ALA A 105 -2.58 8.34 0.80
CA ALA A 105 -4.03 8.43 0.85
C ALA A 105 -4.63 8.30 -0.56
N VAL A 106 -5.92 7.96 -0.59
CA VAL A 106 -6.72 7.96 -1.81
C VAL A 106 -7.45 9.30 -1.94
N ASN A 107 -7.16 10.03 -3.01
CA ASN A 107 -7.96 11.18 -3.41
C ASN A 107 -9.06 10.71 -4.37
N ASP A 108 -10.26 10.50 -3.84
CA ASP A 108 -11.39 9.97 -4.61
C ASP A 108 -11.94 10.95 -5.66
N ASP A 109 -11.80 12.26 -5.41
CA ASP A 109 -12.23 13.33 -6.31
C ASP A 109 -11.35 13.41 -7.56
N LEU A 110 -10.03 13.25 -7.39
CA LEU A 110 -9.04 13.30 -8.46
C LEU A 110 -8.66 11.92 -9.00
N ASP A 111 -9.23 10.86 -8.43
CA ASP A 111 -8.99 9.46 -8.78
C ASP A 111 -7.49 9.07 -8.78
N ARG A 112 -6.76 9.52 -7.75
CA ARG A 112 -5.30 9.32 -7.66
C ARG A 112 -4.82 9.09 -6.24
N LEU A 113 -3.58 8.63 -6.11
CA LEU A 113 -2.87 8.59 -4.84
C LEU A 113 -2.28 9.97 -4.52
N GLU A 114 -2.25 10.31 -3.25
CA GLU A 114 -1.59 11.52 -2.73
C GLU A 114 -0.91 11.24 -1.39
N ILE A 115 -0.09 12.19 -0.93
CA ILE A 115 0.59 12.12 0.36
C ILE A 115 -0.02 13.18 1.29
N VAL A 116 -0.45 12.77 2.47
CA VAL A 116 -1.10 13.64 3.47
C VAL A 116 -0.36 13.64 4.80
N ASP A 117 -0.45 14.74 5.54
CA ASP A 117 0.26 14.93 6.82
C ASP A 117 -0.43 14.29 8.03
N SER A 118 -1.55 13.58 7.82
CA SER A 118 -2.35 13.01 8.92
C SER A 118 -3.01 11.70 8.50
N TRP A 119 -3.17 10.79 9.45
CA TRP A 119 -3.81 9.50 9.21
C TRP A 119 -5.34 9.63 9.21
N THR A 120 -5.87 10.20 8.13
CA THR A 120 -7.31 10.39 7.90
C THR A 120 -7.98 9.11 7.41
N ARG A 121 -9.30 9.15 7.16
CA ARG A 121 -10.05 8.00 6.64
C ARG A 121 -9.50 7.52 5.29
N GLU A 122 -9.09 8.44 4.44
CA GLU A 122 -8.58 8.22 3.09
C GLU A 122 -7.18 7.59 3.10
N ALA A 123 -6.44 7.75 4.21
CA ALA A 123 -5.13 7.17 4.47
C ALA A 123 -5.18 5.81 5.20
N LYS A 124 -6.39 5.30 5.47
CA LYS A 124 -6.58 4.00 6.12
C LYS A 124 -6.74 2.91 5.09
N PHE A 125 -5.91 1.88 5.21
CA PHE A 125 -5.97 0.68 4.39
C PHE A 125 -6.23 -0.55 5.25
N ARG A 126 -6.94 -1.52 4.66
CA ARG A 126 -6.99 -2.90 5.13
C ARG A 126 -6.30 -3.79 4.12
N CYS A 127 -5.66 -4.84 4.61
CA CYS A 127 -5.10 -5.89 3.78
C CYS A 127 -6.10 -7.07 3.79
N VAL A 128 -6.71 -7.36 2.65
CA VAL A 128 -7.72 -8.43 2.50
C VAL A 128 -7.21 -9.51 1.56
N GLU A 129 -7.48 -10.78 1.85
CA GLU A 129 -7.02 -11.91 1.01
C GLU A 129 -7.86 -12.15 -0.25
#